data_AF-A0A2E8K2K1-F1
#
_entry.id   AF-A0A2E8K2K1-F1
#
_cell.length_a   1.000
_cell.length_b   1.000
_cell.length_c   1.000
_cell.angle_alpha   90.00
_cell.angle_beta   90.00
_cell.angle_gamma   90.00
#
_symmetry.space_group_name_H-M   'P 1'
#
loop_
_entity.id
_entity.type
_entity.pdbx_description
1 polymer ?
#
loop_
_entity_poly.entity_id
_entity_poly.type
_entity_poly.pdbx_seq_one_letter_code
_entity_poly.pdbx_strand_id
1 'polypeptide(L)'
;MKAEITALLVAVSLTAGCAHKTVLRDARVYQAELDQYDNWATQQAKYLRAFIEEHCECESDAEGPQFSDPECEKAADFVLTIEARHEWHKSMSLWNAGMIEAEPSEQPPEIAPLSCPLPAAPAASPEPAEGD
;
A
#
# COMPACT_ATOMS: atom_id res chain seq x y z
N MET A 1 -9.78 -56.33 2.44
CA MET A 1 -10.63 -55.43 3.25
C MET A 1 -9.86 -54.39 4.07
N LYS A 2 -8.86 -54.73 4.92
CA LYS A 2 -8.15 -53.72 5.73
C LYS A 2 -7.34 -52.69 4.93
N ALA A 3 -6.73 -53.09 3.80
CA ALA A 3 -5.90 -52.20 2.97
C ALA A 3 -6.71 -51.16 2.17
N GLU A 4 -7.95 -51.47 1.80
CA GLU A 4 -8.79 -50.57 0.99
C GLU A 4 -9.40 -49.45 1.83
N ILE A 5 -9.70 -49.72 3.10
CA ILE A 5 -10.21 -48.72 4.05
C ILE A 5 -9.12 -47.68 4.36
N THR A 6 -7.85 -48.10 4.46
CA THR A 6 -6.72 -47.19 4.71
C THR A 6 -6.44 -46.28 3.52
N ALA A 7 -6.52 -46.78 2.29
CA ALA A 7 -6.32 -45.97 1.09
C ALA A 7 -7.41 -44.89 0.92
N LEU A 8 -8.66 -45.23 1.27
CA LEU A 8 -9.78 -44.29 1.21
C LEU A 8 -9.64 -43.15 2.24
N LEU A 9 -9.18 -43.44 3.45
CA LEU A 9 -8.96 -42.43 4.50
C LEU A 9 -7.84 -41.44 4.16
N VAL A 10 -6.76 -41.91 3.53
CA VAL A 10 -5.67 -41.02 3.07
C VAL A 10 -6.14 -40.12 1.91
N ALA A 11 -6.94 -40.64 0.98
CA ALA A 11 -7.49 -39.86 -0.13
C ALA A 11 -8.49 -38.78 0.31
N VAL A 12 -9.32 -39.04 1.33
CA VAL A 12 -10.24 -38.05 1.91
C VAL A 12 -9.49 -36.96 2.68
N SER A 13 -8.37 -37.30 3.33
CA SER A 13 -7.52 -36.33 4.04
C SER A 13 -6.84 -35.33 3.10
N LEU A 14 -6.49 -35.76 1.89
CA LEU A 14 -5.79 -34.94 0.89
C LEU A 14 -6.71 -33.97 0.14
N THR A 15 -8.02 -34.21 0.11
CA THR A 15 -8.99 -33.35 -0.62
C THR A 15 -9.65 -32.29 0.26
N ALA A 16 -9.61 -32.44 1.59
CA ALA A 16 -10.17 -31.47 2.53
C ALA A 16 -9.29 -30.21 2.71
N GLY A 17 -8.02 -30.24 2.29
CA GLY A 17 -7.06 -29.16 2.52
C GLY A 17 -7.08 -28.02 1.49
N CYS A 18 -7.79 -28.15 0.37
CA CYS A 18 -7.68 -27.21 -0.75
C CYS A 18 -8.93 -26.35 -1.01
N ALA A 19 -10.01 -26.51 -0.22
CA ALA A 19 -11.30 -25.99 -0.66
C ALA A 19 -11.66 -24.58 -0.18
N HIS A 20 -11.07 -24.04 0.89
CA HIS A 20 -11.55 -22.78 1.46
C HIS A 20 -10.36 -21.84 1.76
N LYS A 21 -10.29 -20.68 1.09
CA LYS A 21 -9.60 -19.51 1.65
C LYS A 21 -10.38 -19.15 2.92
N THR A 22 -9.97 -19.70 4.06
CA THR A 22 -10.56 -19.34 5.34
C THR A 22 -10.20 -17.89 5.60
N VAL A 23 -11.18 -17.00 5.58
CA VAL A 23 -11.03 -15.62 6.04
C VAL A 23 -10.77 -15.70 7.56
N LEU A 24 -9.49 -15.64 7.95
CA LEU A 24 -9.07 -15.80 9.35
C LEU A 24 -9.42 -14.59 10.23
N ARG A 25 -9.85 -13.47 9.63
CA ARG A 25 -10.06 -12.18 10.29
C ARG A 25 -11.41 -11.60 9.89
N ASP A 26 -12.17 -11.03 10.82
CA ASP A 26 -13.44 -10.38 10.52
C ASP A 26 -13.25 -9.31 9.43
N ALA A 27 -14.03 -9.40 8.34
CA ALA A 27 -13.86 -8.56 7.17
C ALA A 27 -14.06 -7.07 7.49
N ARG A 28 -15.00 -6.73 8.38
CA ARG A 28 -15.26 -5.33 8.74
C ARG A 28 -14.11 -4.77 9.56
N VAL A 29 -13.57 -5.56 10.50
CA VAL A 29 -12.39 -5.17 11.28
C VAL A 29 -11.19 -4.95 10.36
N TYR A 30 -10.93 -5.89 9.44
CA TYR A 30 -9.80 -5.77 8.52
C TYR A 30 -9.91 -4.57 7.59
N GLN A 31 -11.10 -4.29 7.06
CA GLN A 31 -11.32 -3.10 6.24
C GLN A 31 -11.10 -1.81 7.03
N ALA A 32 -11.64 -1.71 8.24
CA ALA A 32 -11.46 -0.53 9.08
C ALA A 32 -9.97 -0.29 9.43
N GLU A 33 -9.20 -1.36 9.67
CA GLU A 33 -7.76 -1.27 9.91
C GLU A 33 -6.99 -0.83 8.66
N LEU A 34 -7.33 -1.35 7.48
CA LEU A 34 -6.74 -0.90 6.22
C LEU A 34 -7.05 0.57 5.93
N ASP A 35 -8.29 1.00 6.17
CA ASP A 35 -8.69 2.40 6.03
C ASP A 35 -7.92 3.30 6.99
N GLN A 36 -7.72 2.85 8.23
CA GLN A 36 -6.92 3.56 9.21
C GLN A 36 -5.44 3.67 8.81
N TYR A 37 -4.82 2.58 8.30
CA TYR A 37 -3.43 2.62 7.84
C TYR A 37 -3.24 3.52 6.61
N ASP A 38 -4.16 3.46 5.66
CA ASP A 38 -4.18 4.32 4.48
C ASP A 38 -4.33 5.80 4.86
N ASN A 39 -5.23 6.11 5.80
CA ASN A 39 -5.38 7.47 6.33
C ASN A 39 -4.11 7.95 7.05
N TRP A 40 -3.48 7.11 7.89
CA TRP A 40 -2.24 7.49 8.56
C TRP A 40 -1.10 7.73 7.56
N ALA A 41 -0.94 6.87 6.57
CA ALA A 41 0.09 7.02 5.55
C ALA A 41 -0.10 8.32 4.75
N THR A 42 -1.32 8.57 4.26
CA THR A 42 -1.62 9.76 3.45
C THR A 42 -1.52 11.06 4.24
N GLN A 43 -1.99 11.10 5.49
CA GLN A 43 -1.82 12.28 6.35
C GLN A 43 -0.35 12.51 6.69
N GLN A 44 0.42 11.45 6.99
CA GLN A 44 1.85 11.58 7.24
C GLN A 44 2.59 12.12 6.01
N ALA A 45 2.29 11.61 4.81
CA ALA A 45 2.87 12.12 3.56
C ALA A 45 2.52 13.60 3.33
N LYS A 46 1.27 13.99 3.56
CA LYS A 46 0.83 15.40 3.47
C LYS A 46 1.62 16.32 4.40
N TYR A 47 1.75 15.97 5.69
CA TYR A 47 2.50 16.78 6.64
C TYR A 47 4.00 16.81 6.32
N LEU A 48 4.57 15.68 5.91
CA LEU A 48 5.97 15.59 5.57
C LEU A 48 6.30 16.37 4.30
N ARG A 49 5.40 16.36 3.30
CA ARG A 49 5.52 17.22 2.11
C ARG A 49 5.55 18.69 2.49
N ALA A 50 4.62 19.14 3.32
CA ALA A 50 4.59 20.53 3.79
C ALA A 50 5.89 20.90 4.54
N PHE A 51 6.38 19.99 5.38
CA PHE A 51 7.67 20.17 6.07
C PHE A 51 8.84 20.31 5.08
N ILE A 52 8.90 19.47 4.04
CA ILE A 52 9.95 19.53 3.01
C ILE A 52 9.86 20.86 2.26
N GLU A 53 8.67 21.26 1.84
CA GLU A 53 8.45 22.51 1.09
C GLU A 53 8.78 23.76 1.92
N GLU A 54 8.66 23.71 3.25
CA GLU A 54 8.96 24.84 4.15
C GLU A 54 10.43 24.87 4.62
N HIS A 55 11.05 23.71 4.83
CA HIS A 55 12.31 23.61 5.58
C HIS A 55 13.49 22.99 4.81
N CYS A 56 13.25 22.34 3.68
CA CYS A 56 14.33 21.71 2.91
C CYS A 56 14.86 22.65 1.83
N GLU A 57 16.18 22.79 1.75
CA GLU A 57 16.84 23.61 0.74
C GLU A 57 17.30 22.76 -0.45
N CYS A 58 17.21 23.35 -1.65
CA CYS A 58 17.78 22.76 -2.87
C CYS A 58 19.14 23.39 -3.15
N GLU A 59 20.18 22.58 -3.31
CA GLU A 59 21.45 22.99 -3.90
C GLU A 59 21.51 22.53 -5.37
N SER A 60 22.26 23.22 -6.22
CA SER A 60 22.40 22.84 -7.63
C SER A 60 23.85 22.51 -7.95
N ASP A 61 24.07 21.35 -8.55
CA ASP A 61 25.38 20.92 -9.06
C ASP A 61 25.33 20.63 -10.57
N ALA A 62 26.32 19.91 -11.09
CA ALA A 62 26.40 19.55 -12.51
C ALA A 62 25.30 18.57 -12.96
N GLU A 63 24.64 17.90 -12.03
CA GLU A 63 23.60 16.89 -12.27
C GLU A 63 22.18 17.47 -12.12
N GLY A 64 22.04 18.61 -11.43
CA GLY A 64 20.79 19.37 -11.32
C GLY A 64 20.51 19.85 -9.90
N PRO A 65 19.30 20.36 -9.62
CA PRO A 65 18.90 20.71 -8.26
C PRO A 65 18.63 19.44 -7.44
N GLN A 66 19.33 19.29 -6.32
CA GLN A 66 19.23 18.20 -5.36
C GLN A 66 18.98 18.75 -3.95
N PHE A 67 18.43 17.93 -3.05
CA PHE A 67 18.29 18.30 -1.65
C PHE A 67 19.66 18.44 -1.00
N SER A 68 19.88 19.53 -0.24
CA SER A 68 21.15 19.74 0.47
C SER A 68 21.30 18.82 1.69
N ASP A 69 20.19 18.40 2.29
CA ASP A 69 20.13 17.50 3.42
C ASP A 69 19.69 16.08 2.98
N PRO A 70 20.50 15.04 3.22
CA PRO A 70 20.13 13.65 2.95
C PRO A 70 18.84 13.19 3.66
N GLU A 71 18.47 13.78 4.80
CA GLU A 71 17.20 13.47 5.47
C GLU A 71 16.00 14.07 4.74
N CYS A 72 16.16 15.25 4.11
CA CYS A 72 15.16 15.82 3.22
C CYS A 72 14.97 14.97 1.96
N GLU A 73 16.06 14.43 1.41
CA GLU A 73 16.02 13.52 0.27
C GLU A 73 15.22 12.24 0.60
N LYS A 74 15.51 11.60 1.74
CA LYS A 74 14.77 10.41 2.20
C LYS A 74 13.31 10.72 2.49
N ALA A 75 13.02 11.87 3.10
CA ALA A 75 11.66 12.30 3.37
C ALA A 75 10.89 12.52 2.06
N ALA A 76 11.51 13.13 1.06
CA ALA A 76 10.96 13.34 -0.27
C ALA A 76 10.67 12.01 -0.99
N ASP A 77 11.61 11.06 -0.99
CA ASP A 77 11.40 9.73 -1.55
C ASP A 77 10.25 8.97 -0.87
N PHE A 78 10.15 9.08 0.46
CA PHE A 78 9.06 8.50 1.23
C PHE A 78 7.70 9.10 0.84
N VAL A 79 7.60 10.43 0.76
CA VAL A 79 6.38 11.14 0.32
C VAL A 79 5.96 10.66 -1.06
N LEU A 80 6.88 10.65 -2.04
CA LEU A 80 6.58 10.23 -3.41
C LEU A 80 6.13 8.78 -3.48
N THR A 81 6.72 7.91 -2.65
CA THR A 81 6.32 6.50 -2.57
C THR A 81 4.89 6.35 -2.07
N ILE A 82 4.53 7.04 -0.99
CA ILE A 82 3.18 6.97 -0.42
C ILE A 82 2.16 7.53 -1.42
N GLU A 83 2.40 8.73 -1.94
CA GLU A 83 1.51 9.39 -2.91
C GLU A 83 1.25 8.55 -4.15
N ALA A 84 2.26 7.82 -4.64
CA ALA A 84 2.11 6.99 -5.82
C ALA A 84 1.42 5.64 -5.53
N ARG A 85 1.64 5.04 -4.35
CA ARG A 85 1.37 3.61 -4.15
C ARG A 85 0.36 3.27 -3.05
N HIS A 86 -0.12 4.22 -2.25
CA HIS A 86 -1.02 3.90 -1.13
C HIS A 86 -2.32 3.20 -1.57
N GLU A 87 -3.01 3.72 -2.59
CA GLU A 87 -4.25 3.10 -3.13
C GLU A 87 -3.99 1.70 -3.70
N TRP A 88 -2.86 1.53 -4.39
CA TRP A 88 -2.45 0.22 -4.90
C TRP A 88 -2.23 -0.77 -3.76
N HIS A 89 -1.48 -0.40 -2.72
CA HIS A 89 -1.24 -1.26 -1.56
C HIS A 89 -2.54 -1.64 -0.84
N LYS A 90 -3.47 -0.68 -0.69
CA LYS A 90 -4.78 -0.92 -0.10
C LYS A 90 -5.61 -1.90 -0.91
N SER A 91 -5.74 -1.67 -2.23
CA SER A 91 -6.49 -2.55 -3.13
C SER A 91 -5.88 -3.96 -3.19
N MET A 92 -4.56 -4.07 -3.25
CA MET A 92 -3.85 -5.35 -3.25
C MET A 92 -4.07 -6.11 -1.94
N SER A 93 -4.12 -5.41 -0.80
CA SER A 93 -4.43 -6.00 0.50
C SER A 93 -5.86 -6.55 0.55
N LEU A 94 -6.84 -5.79 0.06
CA LEU A 94 -8.24 -6.20 -0.03
C LEU A 94 -8.42 -7.42 -0.96
N TRP A 95 -7.76 -7.43 -2.11
CA TRP A 95 -7.83 -8.54 -3.06
C TRP A 95 -7.19 -9.81 -2.48
N ASN A 96 -6.01 -9.70 -1.87
CA ASN A 96 -5.35 -10.82 -1.19
C ASN A 96 -6.23 -11.43 -0.10
N ALA A 97 -6.97 -10.60 0.63
CA ALA A 97 -7.95 -11.00 1.63
C ALA A 97 -9.26 -11.58 1.04
N GLY A 98 -9.45 -11.53 -0.28
CA GLY A 98 -10.67 -11.99 -0.96
C GLY A 98 -11.86 -11.07 -0.73
N MET A 99 -11.62 -9.79 -0.45
CA MET A 99 -12.67 -8.79 -0.14
C MET A 99 -13.12 -7.98 -1.35
N ILE A 100 -12.34 -8.01 -2.44
CA ILE A 100 -12.72 -7.45 -3.73
C ILE A 100 -12.49 -8.50 -4.82
N GLU A 101 -13.32 -8.47 -5.86
CA GLU A 101 -13.24 -9.41 -6.98
C GLU A 101 -12.24 -8.97 -8.05
N ALA A 102 -12.17 -7.65 -8.30
CA ALA A 102 -11.26 -7.08 -9.28
C ALA A 102 -9.82 -7.16 -8.77
N GLU A 103 -8.99 -7.92 -9.48
CA GLU A 103 -7.55 -7.98 -9.23
C GLU A 103 -6.90 -6.64 -9.61
N PRO A 104 -6.16 -5.99 -8.69
CA PRO A 104 -5.38 -4.80 -9.02
C PRO A 104 -4.27 -5.13 -10.02
N SER A 105 -3.69 -4.11 -10.65
CA SER A 105 -2.48 -4.28 -11.46
C SER A 105 -1.40 -5.05 -10.67
N GLU A 106 -0.78 -6.05 -11.29
CA GLU A 106 0.33 -6.80 -10.67
C GLU A 106 1.49 -5.87 -10.31
N GLN A 107 1.73 -4.86 -11.16
CA GLN A 107 2.78 -3.88 -10.94
C GLN A 107 2.21 -2.66 -10.20
N PRO A 108 2.87 -2.18 -9.14
CA PRO A 108 2.50 -0.94 -8.49
C PRO A 108 2.73 0.25 -9.44
N PRO A 109 2.00 1.36 -9.27
CA PRO A 109 2.26 2.59 -9.99
C PRO A 109 3.73 3.02 -9.90
N GLU A 110 4.20 3.64 -10.99
CA GLU A 110 5.52 4.26 -11.02
C GLU A 110 5.58 5.43 -10.03
N ILE A 111 6.70 5.52 -9.31
CA ILE A 111 6.97 6.65 -8.42
C ILE A 111 7.57 7.75 -9.29
N ALA A 112 7.07 8.98 -9.13
CA ALA A 112 7.63 10.12 -9.85
C ALA A 112 9.13 10.27 -9.54
N PRO A 113 9.96 10.67 -10.51
CA PRO A 113 11.38 10.90 -10.25
C PRO A 113 11.56 11.88 -9.11
N LEU A 114 12.47 11.56 -8.20
CA LEU A 114 12.88 12.46 -7.13
C LEU A 114 13.48 13.73 -7.75
N SER A 115 12.94 14.89 -7.38
CA SER A 115 13.42 16.20 -7.81
C SER A 115 13.31 17.22 -6.69
N CYS A 116 14.09 18.29 -6.78
CA CYS A 116 13.99 19.47 -5.91
C CYS A 116 13.69 20.72 -6.78
N PRO A 117 12.56 21.42 -6.56
CA PRO A 117 11.48 21.09 -5.63
C PRO A 117 10.76 19.78 -6.01
N LEU A 118 10.02 19.23 -5.05
CA LEU A 118 9.19 18.05 -5.26
C LEU A 118 8.21 18.27 -6.44
N PRO A 119 7.92 17.23 -7.24
CA PRO A 119 6.85 17.30 -8.22
C PRO A 119 5.51 17.57 -7.52
N ALA A 120 4.59 18.20 -8.26
CA ALA A 120 3.26 18.48 -7.77
C ALA A 120 2.59 17.19 -7.27
N ALA A 121 1.95 17.28 -6.10
CA ALA A 121 1.19 16.16 -5.56
C ALA A 121 0.11 15.71 -6.57
N PRO A 122 -0.21 14.40 -6.62
CA PRO A 122 -1.37 13.94 -7.38
C PRO A 122 -2.62 14.68 -6.89
N ALA A 123 -3.58 14.91 -7.78
CA ALA A 123 -4.87 15.49 -7.39
C ALA A 123 -5.45 14.63 -6.26
N ALA A 124 -5.79 15.25 -5.13
CA ALA A 124 -6.33 14.54 -3.98
C ALA A 124 -7.56 13.73 -4.42
N SER A 125 -7.55 12.42 -4.16
CA SER A 125 -8.77 11.63 -4.18
C SER A 125 -9.76 12.31 -3.21
N PRO A 126 -11.04 12.46 -3.59
CA PRO A 126 -12.01 13.17 -2.77
C PRO A 126 -12.01 12.60 -1.36
N GLU A 127 -11.84 13.47 -0.35
CA GLU A 127 -11.89 13.06 1.05
C GLU A 127 -13.18 12.26 1.30
N PRO A 128 -13.10 11.08 1.93
CA PRO A 128 -14.31 10.41 2.37
C PRO A 128 -15.01 11.38 3.32
N ALA A 129 -16.29 11.68 3.04
CA ALA A 129 -17.08 12.59 3.83
C ALA A 129 -16.94 12.20 5.32
N GLU A 130 -16.51 13.16 6.16
CA GLU A 130 -16.55 13.00 7.60
C GLU A 130 -17.98 12.61 7.97
N GLY A 131 -18.14 11.39 8.48
CA GLY A 131 -19.44 10.90 8.93
C GLY A 131 -19.85 11.66 10.19
N ASP A 132 -20.87 12.51 10.06
CA ASP A 132 -21.66 13.08 11.17
C ASP A 132 -22.40 11.98 11.97
#